data_AF-A0A1B0BER4-F1
#
_entry.id   AF-A0A1B0BER4-F1
#
_cell.length_a   1.000
_cell.length_b   1.000
_cell.length_c   1.000
_cell.angle_alpha   90.00
_cell.angle_beta   90.00
_cell.angle_gamma   90.00
#
_symmetry.space_group_name_H-M   'P 1'
#
loop_
_entity.id
_entity.type
_entity.pdbx_description
1 polymer ?
#
loop_
_entity_poly.entity_id
_entity_poly.type
_entity_poly.pdbx_seq_one_letter_code
_entity_poly.pdbx_strand_id
1 'polypeptide(L)'
;MYHRMEKPNEASYDDSDIYSRYYVPGSVTRAKQEELGSPSAVLESRRAHAIKQRQHKALASAHHRRIVGEAICRLPQPRVERIRRDPWKIYTPHCTVLHRCADDTGCCPSERQTCAPKRTKTVDLYFFVSTQASFCSLFLLRRQQIILI
;
A
#
# COMPACT_ATOMS: atom_id res chain seq x y z
N MET A 1 -2.40 -47.02 -68.39
CA MET A 1 -1.65 -45.86 -67.90
C MET A 1 -2.45 -45.24 -66.77
N TYR A 2 -1.98 -45.32 -65.52
CA TYR A 2 -2.67 -44.74 -64.37
C TYR A 2 -2.20 -43.30 -64.18
N HIS A 3 -3.16 -42.36 -64.15
CA HIS A 3 -2.91 -40.95 -63.86
C HIS A 3 -2.46 -40.78 -62.40
N ARG A 4 -1.27 -40.23 -62.20
CA ARG A 4 -0.75 -39.79 -60.90
C ARG A 4 -1.41 -38.44 -60.58
N MET A 5 -2.30 -38.41 -59.60
CA MET A 5 -2.78 -37.14 -59.03
C MET A 5 -1.61 -36.49 -58.28
N GLU A 6 -1.23 -35.29 -58.68
CA GLU A 6 -0.30 -34.44 -57.92
C GLU A 6 -1.00 -33.99 -56.62
N LYS A 7 -0.41 -34.33 -55.47
CA LYS A 7 -0.88 -33.82 -54.17
C LYS A 7 -0.62 -32.32 -54.11
N PRO A 8 -1.55 -31.49 -53.60
CA PRO A 8 -1.25 -30.10 -53.29
C PRO A 8 -0.17 -30.07 -52.20
N ASN A 9 0.84 -29.21 -52.38
CA ASN A 9 1.86 -28.94 -51.38
C ASN A 9 1.18 -28.50 -50.07
N GLU A 10 1.39 -29.27 -49.01
CA GLU A 10 1.14 -28.87 -47.63
C GLU A 10 2.07 -27.70 -47.31
N ALA A 11 1.60 -26.47 -47.55
CA ALA A 11 2.23 -25.28 -47.02
C ALA A 11 2.16 -25.38 -45.49
N SER A 12 3.32 -25.45 -44.83
CA SER A 12 3.43 -25.42 -43.38
C SER A 12 2.70 -24.17 -42.86
N TYR A 13 1.58 -24.38 -42.15
CA TYR A 13 0.83 -23.32 -41.50
C TYR A 13 1.66 -22.79 -40.33
N ASP A 14 2.47 -21.77 -40.61
CA ASP A 14 3.17 -21.01 -39.59
C ASP A 14 2.18 -20.04 -38.95
N ASP A 15 1.65 -20.45 -37.79
CA ASP A 15 0.73 -19.68 -36.94
C ASP A 15 1.30 -18.32 -36.49
N SER A 16 2.60 -18.06 -36.73
CA SER A 16 3.30 -16.85 -36.29
C SER A 16 3.46 -15.75 -37.36
N ASP A 17 3.13 -16.02 -38.63
CA ASP A 17 3.25 -15.01 -39.70
C ASP A 17 2.09 -13.99 -39.65
N ILE A 18 2.32 -12.88 -38.97
CA ILE A 18 1.36 -11.76 -38.85
C ILE A 18 1.05 -11.05 -40.19
N TYR A 19 1.82 -11.32 -41.24
CA TYR A 19 1.59 -10.79 -42.58
C TYR A 19 0.86 -11.78 -43.49
N SER A 20 0.59 -12.99 -43.00
CA SER A 20 -0.19 -13.99 -43.72
C SER A 20 -1.59 -13.48 -44.04
N ARG A 21 -2.07 -13.76 -45.25
CA ARG A 21 -3.45 -13.46 -45.66
C ARG A 21 -4.49 -14.24 -44.83
N TYR A 22 -4.07 -15.29 -44.13
CA TYR A 22 -4.91 -16.10 -43.23
C TYR A 22 -4.72 -15.76 -41.75
N TYR A 23 -3.98 -14.69 -41.42
CA TYR A 23 -3.78 -14.27 -40.03
C TYR A 23 -5.11 -13.89 -39.39
N VAL A 24 -5.44 -14.54 -38.28
CA VAL A 24 -6.60 -14.22 -37.45
C VAL A 24 -6.11 -13.55 -36.17
N PRO A 25 -6.40 -12.26 -35.96
CA PRO A 25 -5.98 -11.56 -34.74
C PRO A 25 -6.60 -12.18 -33.49
N GLY A 26 -5.80 -12.27 -32.41
CA GLY A 26 -6.31 -12.61 -31.09
C GLY A 26 -7.35 -11.61 -30.57
N SER A 27 -8.12 -11.99 -29.56
CA SER A 27 -9.27 -11.22 -29.04
C SER A 27 -8.95 -9.76 -28.70
N VAL A 28 -7.79 -9.50 -28.09
CA VAL A 28 -7.34 -8.14 -27.72
C VAL A 28 -7.02 -7.29 -28.94
N THR A 29 -6.30 -7.86 -29.92
CA THR A 29 -5.92 -7.15 -31.16
C THR A 29 -7.16 -6.84 -31.98
N ARG A 30 -8.08 -7.81 -32.09
CA ARG A 30 -9.37 -7.62 -32.78
C ARG A 30 -10.18 -6.51 -32.13
N ALA A 31 -10.36 -6.53 -30.81
CA ALA A 31 -11.08 -5.48 -30.09
C ALA A 31 -10.44 -4.09 -30.31
N LYS A 32 -9.11 -3.99 -30.32
CA LYS A 32 -8.40 -2.73 -30.58
C LYS A 32 -8.54 -2.25 -32.03
N GLN A 33 -8.58 -3.18 -32.99
CA GLN A 33 -8.87 -2.87 -34.40
C GLN A 33 -10.32 -2.40 -34.57
N GLU A 34 -11.28 -3.03 -33.90
CA GLU A 34 -12.69 -2.61 -33.88
C GLU A 34 -12.88 -1.24 -33.22
N GLU A 35 -12.18 -0.97 -32.10
CA GLU A 35 -12.29 0.28 -31.35
C GLU A 35 -11.65 1.48 -32.09
N LEU A 36 -10.46 1.30 -32.67
CA LEU A 36 -9.70 2.40 -33.24
C LEU A 36 -9.84 2.49 -34.76
N GLY A 37 -9.82 1.37 -35.49
CA GLY A 37 -10.20 1.24 -36.91
C GLY A 37 -9.44 2.06 -37.96
N SER A 38 -8.68 3.08 -37.56
CA SER A 38 -8.01 4.04 -38.45
C SER A 38 -6.70 4.57 -37.86
N PRO A 39 -5.71 4.94 -38.70
CA PRO A 39 -4.46 5.53 -38.21
C PRO A 39 -4.64 6.80 -37.38
N SER A 40 -5.60 7.65 -37.73
CA SER A 40 -5.90 8.89 -37.00
C SER A 40 -6.44 8.62 -35.59
N ALA A 41 -7.38 7.68 -35.44
CA ALA A 41 -7.90 7.29 -34.14
C ALA A 41 -6.82 6.66 -33.23
N VAL A 42 -5.88 5.88 -33.80
CA VAL A 42 -4.72 5.37 -33.06
C VAL A 42 -3.85 6.51 -32.55
N LEU A 43 -3.58 7.53 -33.38
CA LEU A 43 -2.81 8.70 -33.00
C LEU A 43 -3.50 9.50 -31.88
N GLU A 44 -4.82 9.72 -31.99
CA GLU A 44 -5.60 10.42 -30.97
C GLU A 44 -5.67 9.64 -29.65
N SER A 45 -5.89 8.33 -29.70
CA SER A 45 -5.85 7.47 -28.52
C SER A 45 -4.49 7.54 -27.81
N ARG A 46 -3.39 7.53 -28.58
CA ARG A 46 -2.03 7.69 -28.02
C ARG A 46 -1.84 9.06 -27.36
N ARG A 47 -2.34 10.14 -27.97
CA ARG A 47 -2.27 11.50 -27.41
C ARG A 47 -3.09 11.60 -26.12
N ALA A 48 -4.32 11.11 -26.13
CA ALA A 48 -5.20 11.08 -24.95
C ALA A 48 -4.56 10.27 -23.81
N HIS A 49 -3.97 9.11 -24.12
CA HIS A 49 -3.23 8.31 -23.15
C HIS A 49 -2.04 9.08 -22.57
N ALA A 50 -1.25 9.76 -23.40
CA ALA A 50 -0.11 10.55 -22.93
C ALA A 50 -0.55 11.70 -22.00
N ILE A 51 -1.66 12.38 -22.31
CA ILE A 51 -2.25 13.43 -21.45
C ILE A 51 -2.70 12.82 -20.11
N LYS A 52 -3.44 11.71 -20.15
CA LYS A 52 -3.91 11.00 -18.95
C LYS A 52 -2.75 10.55 -18.07
N GLN A 53 -1.69 10.00 -18.64
CA GLN A 53 -0.49 9.60 -17.91
C GLN A 53 0.22 10.79 -17.25
N ARG A 54 0.31 11.93 -17.94
CA ARG A 54 0.86 13.17 -17.36
C ARG A 54 0.04 13.62 -16.14
N GLN A 55 -1.29 13.59 -16.25
CA GLN A 55 -2.18 13.92 -15.14
C GLN A 55 -2.01 12.95 -13.96
N HIS A 56 -2.02 11.64 -14.21
CA HIS A 56 -1.81 10.63 -13.19
C HIS A 56 -0.46 10.80 -12.48
N LYS A 57 0.61 11.07 -13.24
CA LYS A 57 1.94 11.34 -12.68
C LYS A 57 1.96 12.57 -11.79
N ALA A 58 1.25 13.64 -12.18
CA ALA A 58 1.13 14.85 -11.37
C ALA A 58 0.39 14.56 -10.05
N LEU A 59 -0.72 13.81 -10.09
CA LEU A 59 -1.48 13.40 -8.90
C LEU A 59 -0.64 12.52 -7.96
N ALA A 60 0.06 11.52 -8.51
CA ALA A 60 0.95 10.65 -7.74
C ALA A 60 2.09 11.45 -7.08
N SER A 61 2.68 12.41 -7.82
CA SER A 61 3.73 13.28 -7.29
C SER A 61 3.21 14.19 -6.17
N ALA A 62 2.01 14.75 -6.32
CA ALA A 62 1.37 15.58 -5.31
C ALA A 62 1.06 14.77 -4.04
N HIS A 63 0.51 13.56 -4.20
CA HIS A 63 0.28 12.65 -3.09
C HIS A 63 1.58 12.31 -2.36
N HIS A 64 2.63 11.94 -3.10
CA HIS A 64 3.95 11.66 -2.52
C HIS A 64 4.50 12.83 -1.71
N ARG A 65 4.44 14.06 -2.25
CA ARG A 65 4.87 15.27 -1.51
C ARG A 65 4.08 15.48 -0.23
N ARG A 66 2.76 15.25 -0.26
CA ARG A 66 1.91 15.35 0.93
C ARG A 66 2.34 14.34 2.00
N ILE A 67 2.55 13.08 1.63
CA ILE A 67 3.02 12.04 2.56
C ILE A 67 4.38 12.40 3.15
N VAL A 68 5.33 12.85 2.32
CA VAL A 68 6.66 13.27 2.77
C VAL A 68 6.61 14.49 3.70
N GLY A 69 5.70 15.43 3.46
CA GLY A 69 5.53 16.63 4.28
C GLY A 69 4.82 16.39 5.61
N GLU A 70 3.82 15.51 5.63
CA GLU A 70 2.87 15.39 6.76
C GLU A 70 2.99 14.08 7.54
N ALA A 71 3.34 12.98 6.87
CA ALA A 71 3.10 11.63 7.37
C ALA A 71 4.37 10.76 7.40
N ILE A 72 5.57 11.35 7.35
CA ILE A 72 6.81 10.58 7.53
C ILE A 72 6.93 10.05 8.95
N CYS A 73 7.56 8.88 9.10
CA CYS A 73 7.94 8.34 10.40
C CYS A 73 8.95 9.28 11.09
N ARG A 74 8.43 10.22 11.91
CA ARG A 74 9.24 11.25 12.60
C ARG A 74 8.79 11.52 14.03
N LEU A 75 7.50 11.61 14.28
CA LEU A 75 6.96 11.90 15.62
C LEU A 75 6.17 10.71 16.16
N PRO A 76 6.46 10.24 17.38
CA PRO A 76 5.63 9.26 18.06
C PRO A 76 4.21 9.80 18.24
N GLN A 77 3.19 9.01 17.91
CA GLN A 77 1.78 9.43 17.97
C GLN A 77 1.16 9.03 19.32
N PRO A 78 0.26 9.85 19.89
CA PRO A 78 -0.42 9.52 21.14
C PRO A 78 -1.34 8.30 20.96
N ARG A 79 -1.22 7.32 21.85
CA ARG A 79 -2.06 6.13 21.88
C ARG A 79 -2.59 5.88 23.28
N VAL A 80 -3.86 5.48 23.34
CA VAL A 80 -4.47 5.02 24.59
C VAL A 80 -4.00 3.60 24.87
N GLU A 81 -3.29 3.42 25.98
CA GLU A 81 -2.84 2.13 26.45
C GLU A 81 -3.58 1.71 27.71
N ARG A 82 -4.11 0.49 27.71
CA ARG A 82 -4.64 -0.12 28.91
C ARG A 82 -3.51 -0.42 29.88
N ILE A 83 -3.73 -0.10 31.15
CA ILE A 83 -2.83 -0.52 32.22
C ILE A 83 -2.89 -2.05 32.29
N ARG A 84 -1.76 -2.69 32.61
CA ARG A 84 -1.71 -4.15 32.67
C ARG A 84 -2.65 -4.60 33.79
N ARG A 85 -3.49 -5.59 33.49
CA ARG A 85 -4.42 -6.13 34.49
C ARG A 85 -3.62 -6.74 35.63
N ASP A 86 -3.94 -6.29 36.83
CA ASP A 86 -3.56 -6.91 38.08
C ASP A 86 -4.88 -7.40 38.70
N PRO A 87 -5.07 -8.70 38.98
CA PRO A 87 -6.33 -9.24 39.49
C PRO A 87 -6.81 -8.57 40.79
N TRP A 88 -5.90 -7.98 41.55
CA TRP A 88 -6.17 -7.43 42.88
C TRP A 88 -6.19 -5.90 42.92
N LYS A 89 -5.87 -5.23 41.81
CA LYS A 89 -5.79 -3.76 41.73
C LYS A 89 -6.65 -3.23 40.59
N ILE A 90 -7.48 -2.26 40.94
CA ILE A 90 -8.28 -1.49 39.98
C ILE A 90 -7.66 -0.11 39.88
N TYR A 91 -7.12 0.20 38.71
CA TYR A 91 -6.53 1.50 38.40
C TYR A 91 -7.60 2.46 37.85
N THR A 92 -7.63 3.68 38.36
CA THR A 92 -8.49 4.78 37.89
C THR A 92 -7.63 6.00 37.54
N PRO A 93 -7.61 6.42 36.26
CA PRO A 93 -8.20 5.74 35.10
C PRO A 93 -7.54 4.36 34.82
N HIS A 94 -8.25 3.46 34.13
CA HIS A 94 -7.76 2.12 33.79
C HIS A 94 -6.87 2.10 32.52
N CYS A 95 -6.63 3.27 31.95
CA CYS A 95 -5.82 3.51 30.76
C CYS A 95 -5.01 4.79 30.91
N THR A 96 -4.06 4.99 30.02
CA THR A 96 -3.24 6.19 29.93
C THR A 96 -2.88 6.50 28.49
N VAL A 97 -2.35 7.69 28.21
CA VAL A 97 -1.88 8.08 26.88
C VAL A 97 -0.36 8.04 26.86
N LEU A 98 0.22 7.22 25.98
CA LEU A 98 1.65 7.20 25.71
C LEU A 98 1.90 7.49 24.24
N HIS A 99 3.02 8.14 23.96
CA HIS A 99 3.41 8.36 22.57
C HIS A 99 4.21 7.15 22.07
N ARG A 100 3.81 6.61 20.92
CA ARG A 100 4.34 5.35 20.36
C ARG A 100 4.67 5.47 18.87
N CYS A 101 5.65 4.67 18.45
CA CYS A 101 5.91 4.39 17.04
C CYS A 101 5.39 2.99 16.71
N ALA A 102 4.74 2.87 15.56
CA ALA A 102 4.24 1.66 14.92
C ALA A 102 3.99 1.96 13.43
N ASP A 103 3.64 0.95 12.63
CA ASP A 103 3.51 1.07 11.17
C ASP A 103 2.46 2.10 10.70
N ASP A 104 1.43 2.33 11.50
CA ASP A 104 0.39 3.35 11.29
C ASP A 104 0.75 4.74 11.84
N THR A 105 1.95 4.92 12.41
CA THR A 105 2.43 6.20 12.96
C THR A 105 2.99 7.11 11.86
N GLY A 106 3.60 6.52 10.83
CA GLY A 106 4.17 7.26 9.72
C GLY A 106 4.78 6.34 8.66
N CYS A 107 4.87 6.87 7.44
CA CYS A 107 5.41 6.20 6.28
C CYS A 107 6.95 6.18 6.31
N CYS A 108 7.53 5.01 6.02
CA CYS A 108 8.97 4.86 5.85
C CYS A 108 9.37 5.01 4.37
N PRO A 109 10.63 5.38 4.07
CA PRO A 109 11.13 5.46 2.68
C PRO A 109 11.00 4.18 1.86
N SER A 110 10.93 3.01 2.50
CA SER A 110 10.81 1.71 1.84
C SER A 110 9.82 0.82 2.61
N GLU A 111 9.09 -0.03 1.88
CA GLU A 111 8.18 -1.04 2.44
C GLU A 111 8.87 -2.08 3.34
N ARG A 112 10.20 -2.23 3.21
CA ARG A 112 10.99 -3.14 4.06
C ARG A 112 11.34 -2.54 5.42
N GLN A 113 10.93 -1.30 5.69
CA GLN A 113 11.21 -0.59 6.92
C GLN A 113 9.94 -0.42 7.74
N THR A 114 10.07 -0.58 9.05
CA THR A 114 9.00 -0.42 10.04
C THR A 114 9.27 0.83 10.87
N CYS A 115 8.23 1.61 11.13
CA CYS A 115 8.37 2.80 11.97
C CYS A 115 8.51 2.41 13.44
N ALA A 116 9.74 2.52 13.97
CA ALA A 116 10.11 2.01 15.28
C ALA A 116 10.81 3.07 16.16
N PRO A 117 10.74 2.94 17.50
CA PRO A 117 11.45 3.82 18.44
C PRO A 117 12.95 3.90 18.16
N LYS A 118 13.52 5.12 18.11
CA LYS A 118 14.98 5.31 18.18
C LYS A 118 15.49 5.38 19.61
N ARG A 119 14.69 5.96 20.52
CA ARG A 119 14.97 6.06 21.95
C ARG A 119 13.68 5.84 22.73
N THR A 120 13.80 5.47 23.99
CA THR A 120 12.68 5.43 24.92
C THR A 120 13.00 6.26 26.14
N LYS A 121 11.96 6.86 26.73
CA LYS A 121 12.02 7.61 27.98
C LYS A 121 11.02 7.02 28.94
N THR A 122 11.43 6.81 30.19
CA THR A 122 10.51 6.43 31.25
C THR A 122 9.71 7.65 31.71
N VAL A 123 8.39 7.51 31.76
CA VAL A 123 7.45 8.49 32.30
C VAL A 123 6.76 7.92 33.53
N ASP A 124 6.65 8.77 34.54
CA ASP A 124 6.05 8.47 35.82
C ASP A 124 4.59 8.94 35.76
N LEU A 125 3.64 8.00 35.88
CA LEU A 125 2.21 8.24 35.77
C LEU A 125 1.51 7.84 37.09
N TYR A 126 0.62 8.69 37.56
CA TYR A 126 -0.06 8.50 38.84
C TYR A 126 -1.49 8.02 38.62
N PHE A 127 -1.90 7.02 39.40
CA PHE A 127 -3.22 6.42 39.32
C PHE A 127 -3.81 6.29 40.71
N PHE A 128 -5.13 6.45 40.80
CA PHE A 128 -5.88 5.97 41.95
C PHE A 128 -6.00 4.46 41.85
N VAL A 129 -5.67 3.75 42.92
CA VAL A 129 -5.72 2.30 43.00
C VAL A 129 -6.59 1.88 44.17
N SER A 130 -7.64 1.12 43.87
CA SER A 130 -8.42 0.39 44.86
C SER A 130 -8.11 -1.10 44.77
N THR A 131 -8.11 -1.77 45.93
CA THR A 131 -8.02 -3.22 46.03
C THR A 131 -9.32 -3.75 46.64
N GLN A 132 -9.58 -5.05 46.52
CA GLN A 132 -10.80 -5.66 47.10
C GLN A 132 -10.91 -5.48 48.63
N ALA A 133 -9.80 -5.16 49.31
CA ALA A 133 -9.71 -5.08 50.76
C ALA A 133 -9.32 -3.70 51.31
N SER A 134 -9.20 -2.65 50.47
CA SER A 134 -8.66 -1.37 50.95
C SER A 134 -9.22 -0.12 50.24
N PHE A 135 -9.02 1.02 50.91
CA PHE A 135 -9.39 2.35 50.42
C PHE A 135 -8.53 2.77 49.21
N CYS A 136 -9.03 3.76 48.48
CA CYS A 136 -8.36 4.35 47.32
C CYS A 136 -6.99 4.93 47.71
N SER A 137 -5.92 4.43 47.07
CA SER A 137 -4.53 4.84 47.31
C SER A 137 -3.92 5.44 46.04
N LEU A 138 -2.94 6.34 46.17
CA LEU A 138 -2.21 6.86 45.02
C LEU A 138 -1.04 5.92 44.69
N PHE A 139 -0.95 5.48 43.43
CA PHE A 139 0.10 4.59 42.97
C PHE A 139 0.87 5.22 41.81
N LEU A 140 2.20 5.14 41.88
CA LEU A 140 3.08 5.56 40.80
C LEU A 140 3.39 4.37 39.89
N LEU A 141 3.02 4.47 38.62
CA LEU A 141 3.34 3.49 37.59
C LEU A 141 4.32 4.09 36.58
N ARG A 142 5.48 3.46 36.48
CA ARG A 142 6.48 3.80 35.46
C ARG A 142 6.14 3.14 34.12
N ARG A 143 6.01 3.93 33.07
CA ARG A 143 5.79 3.45 31.69
C ARG A 143 6.85 4.01 30.76
N GLN A 144 7.13 3.31 29.67
CA GLN A 144 8.05 3.82 28.65
C GLN A 144 7.27 4.56 27.58
N GLN A 145 7.62 5.82 27.35
CA GLN A 145 7.26 6.60 26.18
C GLN A 145 8.33 6.42 25.11
N ILE A 146 7.91 6.34 23.85
CA ILE A 146 8.83 6.22 22.72
C ILE A 146 9.17 7.63 22.22
N ILE A 147 10.45 7.83 21.88
CA ILE A 147 10.98 9.02 21.22
C ILE A 147 11.56 8.60 19.88
N LEU A 148 11.20 9.36 18.84
CA LEU A 148 11.80 9.27 17.52
C LEU A 148 12.59 10.56 17.26
N ILE A 149 13.71 10.46 16.53
CA ILE A 149 14.50 11.60 16.04
C ILE A 149 14.48 11.54 14.52
#